data_AF-A0A1H9VRB3-F1
#
_entry.id   AF-A0A1H9VRB3-F1
#
_cell.length_a   1.000
_cell.length_b   1.000
_cell.length_c   1.000
_cell.angle_alpha   90.00
_cell.angle_beta   90.00
_cell.angle_gamma   90.00
#
_symmetry.space_group_name_H-M   'P 1'
#
loop_
_entity.id
_entity.type
_entity.pdbx_description
1 polymer ?
#
loop_
_entity_poly.entity_id
_entity_poly.type
_entity_poly.pdbx_seq_one_letter_code
_entity_poly.pdbx_strand_id
1 'polypeptide(L)'
;MKPMRSAAGALFALCACIAAPVPAQAQGSFAEPAEFPPQSYRGSQYVDSEGCVFVRAGSAGATTWVPRVNRSREQLCGFRPTAVQGATTADASRRAAAIGSG
;
A
#
# COMPACT_ATOMS: atom_id res chain seq x y z
N MET A 1 16.04 64.18 -33.36
CA MET A 1 16.79 64.34 -32.11
C MET A 1 17.42 62.98 -31.77
N LYS A 2 18.75 62.87 -31.68
CA LYS A 2 19.46 61.77 -31.00
C LYS A 2 19.63 62.18 -29.52
N PRO A 3 20.04 61.31 -28.57
CA PRO A 3 19.90 59.84 -28.43
C PRO A 3 19.43 59.48 -26.99
N MET A 4 19.25 58.19 -26.67
CA MET A 4 19.74 57.69 -25.37
C MET A 4 20.07 56.20 -25.43
N ARG A 5 21.19 55.86 -24.81
CA ARG A 5 21.89 54.57 -24.76
C ARG A 5 21.43 53.78 -23.52
N SER A 6 21.88 52.52 -23.46
CA SER A 6 22.06 51.67 -22.25
C SER A 6 20.87 50.78 -21.91
N ALA A 7 21.02 49.55 -21.43
CA ALA A 7 22.13 48.61 -21.26
C ALA A 7 21.51 47.31 -20.71
N ALA A 8 22.32 46.25 -20.65
CA ALA A 8 22.09 45.01 -19.90
C ALA A 8 21.04 44.06 -20.51
N GLY A 9 21.29 42.77 -20.67
CA GLY A 9 22.35 41.96 -20.09
C GLY A 9 21.76 40.59 -19.73
N ALA A 10 22.48 39.54 -20.10
CA ALA A 10 22.37 38.16 -19.65
C ALA A 10 21.11 37.35 -20.04
N LEU A 11 21.33 36.47 -21.02
CA LEU A 11 20.59 35.24 -21.30
C LEU A 11 20.34 34.45 -20.00
N PHE A 12 19.08 34.26 -19.60
CA PHE A 12 18.70 33.28 -18.59
C PHE A 12 18.77 31.89 -19.21
N ALA A 13 19.80 31.11 -18.87
CA ALA A 13 19.88 29.69 -19.20
C ALA A 13 18.79 28.92 -18.42
N LEU A 14 17.77 28.42 -19.13
CA LEU A 14 16.77 27.51 -18.57
C LEU A 14 17.47 26.21 -18.14
N CYS A 15 17.69 26.06 -16.82
CA CYS A 15 18.09 24.80 -16.23
C CYS A 15 16.84 23.92 -16.12
N ALA A 16 16.68 22.98 -17.06
CA ALA A 16 15.60 22.00 -17.04
C ALA A 16 15.91 20.91 -15.99
N CYS A 17 15.40 21.09 -14.78
CA CYS A 17 15.37 20.04 -13.76
C CYS A 17 14.35 18.97 -14.18
N ILE A 18 14.86 17.88 -14.78
CA ILE A 18 14.08 16.70 -15.12
C ILE A 18 13.79 15.97 -13.79
N ALA A 19 12.62 16.23 -13.21
CA ALA A 19 12.14 15.48 -12.06
C ALA A 19 11.68 14.10 -12.55
N ALA A 20 12.54 13.08 -12.40
CA ALA A 20 12.13 11.70 -12.60
C ALA A 20 11.12 11.32 -11.50
N PRO A 21 9.97 10.71 -11.82
CA PRO A 21 9.04 10.21 -10.82
C PRO A 21 9.70 9.02 -10.11
N VAL A 22 10.11 9.22 -8.86
CA VAL A 22 10.41 8.10 -7.95
C VAL A 22 9.11 7.35 -7.67
N PRO A 23 9.02 6.02 -7.87
CA PRO A 23 7.86 5.28 -7.42
C PRO A 23 7.82 5.39 -5.89
N ALA A 24 6.80 6.07 -5.38
CA ALA A 24 6.49 6.08 -3.96
C ALA A 24 6.13 4.64 -3.55
N GLN A 25 7.11 3.92 -3.02
CA GLN A 25 6.83 2.64 -2.37
C GLN A 25 6.01 2.99 -1.13
N ALA A 26 4.79 2.48 -1.04
CA ALA A 26 3.87 2.76 0.06
C ALA A 26 4.46 2.24 1.38
N GLN A 27 5.33 3.03 2.00
CA GLN A 27 5.86 2.80 3.33
C GLN A 27 4.76 3.23 4.32
N GLY A 28 3.89 2.30 4.70
CA GLY A 28 2.96 2.50 5.81
C GLY A 28 1.46 2.44 5.50
N SER A 29 1.05 1.76 4.43
CA SER A 29 -0.33 1.26 4.40
C SER A 29 -0.43 0.14 5.42
N PHE A 30 -1.37 0.21 6.36
CA PHE A 30 -1.74 -0.87 7.27
C PHE A 30 -1.53 -2.22 6.57
N ALA A 31 -0.58 -3.04 7.04
CA ALA A 31 -0.25 -4.27 6.34
C ALA A 31 -1.54 -5.10 6.27
N GLU A 32 -2.12 -5.20 5.08
CA GLU A 32 -3.17 -6.14 4.78
C GLU A 32 -2.52 -7.49 4.47
N PRO A 33 -3.21 -8.62 4.70
CA PRO A 33 -2.71 -9.90 4.22
C PRO A 33 -2.43 -9.87 2.72
N ALA A 34 -1.35 -10.53 2.27
CA ALA A 34 -1.10 -10.73 0.84
C ALA A 34 -2.33 -11.34 0.14
N GLU A 35 -2.97 -12.30 0.83
CA GLU A 35 -4.27 -12.84 0.49
C GLU A 35 -5.20 -12.90 1.69
N PHE A 36 -6.44 -12.48 1.50
CA PHE A 36 -7.49 -12.65 2.48
C PHE A 36 -7.97 -14.10 2.53
N PRO A 37 -8.19 -14.65 3.73
CA PRO A 37 -8.78 -15.97 3.86
C PRO A 37 -10.22 -15.98 3.32
N PRO A 38 -10.72 -17.14 2.86
CA PRO A 38 -12.08 -17.26 2.35
C PRO A 38 -13.11 -16.90 3.44
N GLN A 39 -14.32 -16.49 3.05
CA GLN A 39 -15.40 -16.21 4.02
C GLN A 39 -15.79 -17.44 4.87
N SER A 40 -15.51 -18.66 4.38
CA SER A 40 -15.67 -19.91 5.12
C SER A 40 -14.63 -20.09 6.24
N TYR A 41 -13.55 -19.30 6.26
CA TYR A 41 -12.51 -19.39 7.26
C TYR A 41 -13.03 -18.99 8.65
N ARG A 42 -12.97 -19.92 9.61
CA ARG A 42 -13.45 -19.72 10.99
C ARG A 42 -12.35 -19.37 11.99
N GLY A 43 -11.09 -19.38 11.58
CA GLY A 43 -9.96 -19.06 12.44
C GLY A 43 -9.95 -17.59 12.87
N SER A 44 -9.48 -17.34 14.10
CA SER A 44 -9.26 -15.99 14.64
C SER A 44 -7.92 -15.40 14.22
N GLN A 45 -6.95 -16.22 13.82
CA GLN A 45 -5.65 -15.81 13.31
C GLN A 45 -5.41 -16.49 11.97
N TYR A 46 -4.82 -15.77 11.03
CA TYR A 46 -4.50 -16.26 9.69
C TYR A 46 -3.04 -15.93 9.38
N VAL A 47 -2.33 -16.86 8.75
CA VAL A 47 -0.99 -16.66 8.22
C VAL A 47 -1.08 -16.69 6.70
N ASP A 48 -0.70 -15.60 6.05
CA ASP A 48 -0.73 -15.47 4.60
C ASP A 48 0.40 -16.23 3.90
N SER A 49 0.47 -16.13 2.57
CA SER A 49 1.51 -16.79 1.78
C SER A 49 2.92 -16.25 2.05
N GLU A 50 3.03 -14.98 2.48
CA GLU A 50 4.28 -14.33 2.89
C GLU A 50 4.74 -14.76 4.29
N GLY A 51 3.90 -15.53 5.01
CA GLY A 51 4.23 -16.06 6.33
C GLY A 51 3.99 -15.06 7.47
N CYS A 52 3.23 -13.99 7.22
CA CYS A 52 2.90 -12.96 8.18
C CYS A 52 1.57 -13.24 8.89
N VAL A 53 1.51 -12.96 10.19
CA VAL A 53 0.36 -13.29 11.03
C VAL A 53 -0.61 -12.12 11.11
N PHE A 54 -1.89 -12.43 10.94
CA PHE A 54 -3.00 -11.48 11.03
C PHE A 54 -4.07 -12.00 11.98
N VAL A 55 -4.81 -11.10 12.62
CA VAL A 55 -5.94 -11.43 13.52
C VAL A 55 -7.22 -10.89 12.93
N ARG A 56 -8.29 -11.66 13.06
CA ARG A 56 -9.64 -11.25 12.74
C ARG A 56 -10.13 -10.21 13.76
N ALA A 57 -10.51 -9.05 13.27
CA ALA A 57 -11.16 -7.97 14.02
C ALA A 57 -12.44 -7.52 13.29
N GLY A 58 -13.29 -6.78 14.02
CA GLY A 58 -14.56 -6.27 13.51
C GLY A 58 -15.77 -6.88 14.22
N SER A 59 -16.92 -6.21 14.08
CA SER A 59 -18.20 -6.64 14.65
C SER A 59 -19.28 -6.49 13.58
N ALA A 60 -20.37 -7.25 13.71
CA ALA A 60 -21.55 -7.16 12.85
C ALA A 60 -21.31 -7.39 11.33
N GLY A 61 -20.55 -8.42 10.97
CA GLY A 61 -20.44 -8.89 9.57
C GLY A 61 -19.31 -8.27 8.75
N ALA A 62 -18.73 -7.16 9.20
CA ALA A 62 -17.48 -6.64 8.64
C ALA A 62 -16.29 -7.32 9.32
N THR A 63 -15.48 -8.03 8.53
CA THR A 63 -14.23 -8.62 9.01
C THR A 63 -13.03 -7.83 8.49
N THR A 64 -12.20 -7.36 9.40
CA THR A 64 -10.92 -6.74 9.11
C THR A 64 -9.81 -7.66 9.61
N TRP A 65 -8.75 -7.82 8.83
CA TRP A 65 -7.56 -8.57 9.24
C TRP A 65 -6.47 -7.58 9.62
N VAL A 66 -6.08 -7.59 10.90
CA VAL A 66 -5.08 -6.66 11.45
C VAL A 66 -3.76 -7.39 11.67
N PRO A 67 -2.61 -6.81 11.28
CA PRO A 67 -1.32 -7.46 11.44
C PRO A 67 -1.00 -7.67 12.92
N ARG A 68 -0.49 -8.86 13.24
CA ARG A 68 0.11 -9.10 14.55
C ARG A 68 1.47 -8.46 14.60
N VAL A 69 1.72 -7.66 15.63
CA VAL A 69 3.01 -7.04 15.88
C VAL A 69 3.59 -7.46 17.22
N ASN A 70 4.92 -7.48 17.32
CA ASN A 70 5.64 -7.65 18.57
C ASN A 70 5.61 -6.37 19.42
N ARG A 71 6.26 -6.37 20.59
CA ARG A 71 6.37 -5.18 21.45
C ARG A 71 7.11 -4.02 20.79
N SER A 72 8.04 -4.32 19.88
CA SER A 72 8.77 -3.34 19.06
C SER A 72 7.95 -2.79 17.88
N ARG A 73 6.67 -3.19 17.75
CA ARG A 73 5.74 -2.83 16.67
C ARG A 73 6.14 -3.38 15.30
N GLU A 74 6.92 -4.44 15.26
CA GLU A 74 7.28 -5.13 14.02
C GLU A 74 6.28 -6.26 13.76
N GLN A 75 5.89 -6.44 12.49
CA GLN A 75 4.98 -7.51 12.12
C GLN A 75 5.60 -8.88 12.37
N LEU A 76 4.81 -9.78 12.94
CA LEU A 76 5.20 -11.16 13.17
C LEU A 76 5.11 -11.93 11.85
N CYS A 77 6.26 -12.24 11.26
CA CYS A 77 6.39 -13.01 10.01
C CYS A 77 7.37 -14.20 10.17
N GLY A 78 7.44 -15.05 9.14
CA GLY A 78 8.25 -16.29 9.17
C GLY A 78 7.49 -17.51 9.71
N PHE A 79 6.16 -17.43 9.79
CA PHE A 79 5.30 -18.53 10.22
C PHE A 79 4.89 -19.39 9.02
N ARG A 80 4.50 -20.65 9.27
CA ARG A 80 3.98 -21.54 8.23
C ARG A 80 2.65 -20.98 7.69
N PRO A 81 2.52 -20.75 6.37
CA PRO A 81 1.27 -20.29 5.77
C PRO A 81 0.09 -21.18 6.10
N THR A 82 -1.09 -20.58 6.26
CA THR A 82 -2.32 -21.32 6.54
C THR A 82 -2.84 -21.94 5.25
N ALA A 83 -2.95 -23.27 5.22
CA ALA A 83 -3.55 -23.96 4.08
C ALA A 83 -5.06 -23.70 4.03
N VAL A 84 -5.49 -22.82 3.13
CA VAL A 84 -6.90 -22.53 2.84
C VAL A 84 -7.15 -22.61 1.33
N GLN A 85 -8.31 -23.10 0.95
CA GLN A 85 -8.75 -23.06 -0.46
C GLN A 85 -9.53 -21.77 -0.70
N GLY A 86 -9.24 -21.07 -1.79
CA GLY A 86 -9.97 -19.85 -2.19
C GLY A 86 -9.54 -18.58 -1.44
N ALA A 87 -8.26 -18.43 -1.11
CA ALA A 87 -7.74 -17.14 -0.66
C ALA A 87 -7.81 -16.11 -1.81
N THR A 88 -8.12 -14.85 -1.48
CA THR A 88 -8.25 -13.76 -2.47
C THR A 88 -7.16 -12.73 -2.27
N THR A 89 -6.39 -12.40 -3.30
CA THR A 89 -5.29 -11.41 -3.19
C THR A 89 -5.82 -10.02 -2.83
N ALA A 90 -5.01 -9.22 -2.12
CA ALA A 90 -5.39 -7.85 -1.76
C ALA A 90 -5.65 -6.93 -2.97
N ASP A 91 -4.97 -7.17 -4.11
CA ASP A 91 -5.25 -6.47 -5.38
C ASP A 91 -6.65 -6.82 -5.92
N ALA A 92 -7.04 -8.10 -5.89
CA ALA A 92 -8.36 -8.53 -6.33
C ALA A 92 -9.48 -7.94 -5.42
N SER A 93 -9.25 -7.89 -4.11
CA SER A 93 -10.18 -7.27 -3.16
C SER A 93 -10.39 -5.77 -3.43
N ARG A 94 -9.30 -5.02 -3.67
CA ARG A 94 -9.37 -3.59 -4.02
C ARG A 94 -10.07 -3.33 -5.35
N ARG A 95 -9.81 -4.15 -6.38
CA ARG A 95 -10.51 -4.06 -7.67
C ARG A 95 -12.00 -4.36 -7.54
N ALA A 96 -12.37 -5.35 -6.74
CA ALA A 96 -13.76 -5.69 -6.45
C ALA A 96 -14.51 -4.54 -5.73
N ALA A 97 -13.85 -3.82 -4.81
CA ALA A 97 -14.43 -2.64 -4.18
C ALA A 97 -14.64 -1.47 -5.15
N ALA A 98 -13.74 -1.31 -6.13
CA ALA A 98 -13.83 -0.24 -7.13
C ALA A 98 -14.97 -0.44 -8.15
N ILE A 99 -15.30 -1.68 -8.52
CA ILE A 99 -16.39 -1.96 -9.48
C ILE A 99 -17.79 -1.82 -8.87
N GLY A 100 -17.94 -1.96 -7.55
CA GLY A 100 -19.25 -1.89 -6.86
C GLY A 100 -19.73 -0.47 -6.53
N SER A 101 -18.98 0.56 -6.93
CA SER A 101 -19.28 1.97 -6.67
C SER A 101 -19.94 2.70 -7.85
N GLY A 102 -20.46 1.96 -8.84
CA GLY A 102 -21.14 2.49 -10.03
C GLY A 102 -22.66 2.50 -9.91
#